data_AF-A0A942RX06-F1
#
_entry.id   AF-A0A942RX06-F1
#
_cell.length_a   1.000
_cell.length_b   1.000
_cell.length_c   1.000
_cell.angle_alpha   90.00
_cell.angle_beta   90.00
_cell.angle_gamma   90.00
#
_symmetry.space_group_name_H-M   'P 1'
#
loop_
_entity.id
_entity.type
_entity.pdbx_description
1 polymer ?
#
loop_
_entity_poly.entity_id
_entity_poly.type
_entity_poly.pdbx_seq_one_letter_code
_entity_poly.pdbx_strand_id
1 'polypeptide(L)'
;LQAVGAFKSAEQLQDFLAACEADARGRTGFEEAEYPQAEYIKKAAQTALAVDTRQVLQDNLRGAQIGAAIQKLRSQAVNSFKQQYTLLPS
;
A
#
# COMPACT_ATOMS: atom_id res chain seq x y z
N LEU A 1 1.75 -2.94 3.96
CA LEU A 1 2.41 -1.77 3.33
C LEU A 1 3.69 -1.36 4.05
N GLN A 2 3.64 -0.83 5.28
CA GLN A 2 4.86 -0.38 5.99
C GLN A 2 5.89 -1.50 6.21
N ALA A 3 5.45 -2.69 6.59
CA ALA A 3 6.33 -3.83 6.85
C ALA A 3 7.14 -4.27 5.62
N VAL A 4 6.61 -4.04 4.42
CA VAL A 4 7.25 -4.40 3.14
C VAL A 4 7.98 -3.21 2.49
N GLY A 5 8.22 -2.14 3.25
CA GLY A 5 8.96 -0.98 2.75
C GLY A 5 8.20 -0.08 1.76
N ALA A 6 6.88 -0.27 1.59
CA ALA A 6 6.09 0.42 0.57
C ALA A 6 6.11 1.96 0.62
N PHE A 7 6.52 2.55 1.75
CA PHE A 7 6.60 4.00 1.94
C PHE A 7 8.03 4.54 1.93
N LYS A 8 9.03 3.66 1.78
CA LYS A 8 10.46 4.03 1.77
C LYS A 8 10.99 4.12 0.34
N SER A 9 10.64 3.14 -0.50
CA SER A 9 11.04 3.08 -1.90
C SER A 9 9.93 2.43 -2.73
N ALA A 10 9.63 3.02 -3.88
CA ALA A 10 8.71 2.43 -4.85
C ALA A 10 9.27 1.12 -5.42
N GLU A 11 10.59 1.05 -5.61
CA GLU A 11 11.30 -0.14 -6.09
C GLU A 11 11.15 -1.31 -5.10
N GLN A 12 11.31 -1.07 -3.79
CA GLN A 12 11.12 -2.11 -2.77
C GLN A 12 9.72 -2.75 -2.81
N LEU A 13 8.69 -1.95 -3.10
CA LEU A 13 7.34 -2.49 -3.26
C LEU A 13 7.22 -3.31 -4.54
N GLN A 14 7.83 -2.85 -5.64
CA GLN A 14 7.81 -3.56 -6.92
C GLN A 14 8.52 -4.91 -6.81
N ASP A 15 9.70 -4.95 -6.19
CA ASP A 15 10.46 -6.19 -5.96
C ASP A 15 9.68 -7.18 -5.09
N PHE A 16 9.07 -6.68 -4.01
CA PHE A 16 8.23 -7.50 -3.15
C PHE A 16 7.05 -8.12 -3.92
N LEU A 17 6.37 -7.33 -4.74
CA LEU A 17 5.24 -7.81 -5.54
C LEU A 17 5.68 -8.80 -6.63
N ALA A 18 6.83 -8.56 -7.28
CA ALA A 18 7.38 -9.47 -8.27
C ALA A 18 7.74 -10.83 -7.65
N ALA A 19 8.30 -10.83 -6.43
CA ALA A 19 8.58 -12.06 -5.71
C ALA A 19 7.29 -12.83 -5.36
N CYS A 20 6.24 -12.13 -4.91
CA CYS A 20 4.94 -12.76 -4.64
C CYS A 20 4.27 -13.32 -5.90
N GLU A 21 4.35 -12.60 -7.02
CA GLU A 21 3.81 -13.07 -8.31
C GLU A 21 4.56 -14.29 -8.83
N ALA A 22 5.90 -14.30 -8.70
CA ALA A 22 6.71 -15.45 -9.05
C ALA A 22 6.38 -16.69 -8.20
N ASP A 23 6.14 -16.53 -6.89
CA ASP A 23 5.71 -17.63 -6.01
C ASP A 23 4.32 -18.18 -6.41
N ALA A 24 3.39 -17.29 -6.76
CA ALA A 24 2.05 -17.69 -7.21
C ALA A 24 2.10 -18.51 -8.51
N ARG A 25 2.97 -18.12 -9.46
CA ARG A 25 3.13 -18.77 -10.77
C ARG A 25 4.11 -19.94 -10.79
N GLY A 26 4.93 -20.11 -9.75
CA GLY A 26 5.95 -21.17 -9.69
C GLY A 26 5.39 -22.58 -9.49
N ARG A 27 4.07 -22.71 -9.26
CA ARG A 27 3.39 -24.00 -9.15
C ARG A 27 2.97 -24.49 -10.52
N THR A 28 3.26 -25.75 -10.83
CA THR A 28 2.88 -26.38 -12.11
C THR A 28 1.38 -26.21 -12.38
N GLY A 29 1.03 -25.69 -13.55
CA GLY A 29 -0.35 -25.39 -13.97
C GLY A 29 -0.85 -23.99 -13.59
N PHE A 30 -0.01 -23.14 -13.00
CA PHE A 30 -0.32 -21.74 -12.63
C PHE A 30 0.58 -20.72 -13.33
N GLU A 31 1.31 -21.13 -14.37
CA GLU A 31 2.33 -20.31 -15.05
C GLU A 31 1.74 -19.00 -15.62
N GLU A 32 0.46 -19.02 -16.00
CA GLU A 32 -0.29 -17.88 -16.53
C GLU A 32 -1.30 -17.30 -15.54
N ALA A 33 -1.26 -17.71 -14.26
CA ALA A 33 -2.20 -17.22 -13.26
C ALA A 33 -2.04 -15.71 -13.08
N GLU A 34 -3.15 -14.99 -13.25
CA GLU A 34 -3.21 -13.56 -12.93
C GLU A 34 -3.00 -13.35 -11.43
N TYR A 35 -2.30 -12.27 -11.09
CA TYR A 35 -2.04 -11.86 -9.71
C TYR A 35 -2.63 -10.47 -9.42
N PRO A 36 -3.98 -10.31 -9.45
CA PRO A 36 -4.66 -9.02 -9.31
C PRO A 36 -4.40 -8.35 -7.95
N GLN A 37 -3.93 -9.12 -6.96
CA GLN A 37 -3.52 -8.62 -5.65
C GLN A 37 -2.38 -7.60 -5.78
N ALA A 38 -1.50 -7.72 -6.78
CA ALA A 38 -0.43 -6.75 -7.01
C ALA A 38 -0.99 -5.36 -7.32
N GLU A 39 -1.96 -5.25 -8.22
CA GLU A 39 -2.57 -3.97 -8.58
C GLU A 39 -3.33 -3.33 -7.41
N TYR A 40 -4.05 -4.14 -6.62
CA TYR A 40 -4.68 -3.66 -5.39
C TYR A 40 -3.65 -3.08 -4.41
N ILE A 41 -2.56 -3.79 -4.16
CA ILE A 41 -1.51 -3.36 -3.22
C ILE A 41 -0.81 -2.09 -3.72
N LYS A 42 -0.51 -2.00 -5.03
CA LYS A 42 0.07 -0.79 -5.65
C LYS A 42 -0.83 0.42 -5.45
N LYS A 43 -2.12 0.31 -5.79
CA LYS A 43 -3.10 1.41 -5.65
C LYS A 43 -3.31 1.81 -4.18
N ALA A 44 -3.34 0.83 -3.26
CA ALA A 44 -3.41 1.12 -1.83
C ALA A 44 -2.15 1.88 -1.34
N ALA A 45 -0.96 1.49 -1.80
CA ALA A 45 0.28 2.19 -1.46
C ALA A 45 0.30 3.63 -2.01
N GLN A 46 -0.09 3.82 -3.26
CA GLN A 46 -0.23 5.14 -3.89
C GLN A 46 -1.22 6.02 -3.12
N THR A 47 -2.38 5.48 -2.73
CA THR A 47 -3.38 6.19 -1.93
C THR A 47 -2.81 6.66 -0.59
N ALA A 48 -2.07 5.80 0.10
CA ALA A 48 -1.41 6.17 1.36
C ALA A 48 -0.32 7.24 1.16
N LEU A 49 0.44 7.18 0.07
CA LEU A 49 1.49 8.16 -0.24
C LEU A 49 0.94 9.52 -0.65
N ALA A 50 -0.26 9.55 -1.26
CA ALA A 50 -0.94 10.78 -1.69
C ALA A 50 -1.60 11.56 -0.55
N VAL A 51 -1.63 11.02 0.69
CA VAL A 51 -2.24 11.71 1.82
C VAL A 51 -1.47 12.98 2.17
N ASP A 52 -2.20 14.09 2.26
CA ASP A 52 -1.65 15.36 2.72
C ASP A 52 -1.27 15.29 4.21
N THR A 53 0.02 15.39 4.49
CA THR A 53 0.58 15.37 5.85
C THR A 53 0.82 16.77 6.41
N ARG A 54 0.58 17.84 5.63
CA ARG A 54 0.83 19.23 6.05
C ARG A 54 0.06 19.61 7.31
N GLN A 55 -1.18 19.14 7.45
CA GLN A 55 -2.00 19.40 8.64
C GLN A 55 -1.39 18.79 9.92
N VAL A 56 -0.80 17.60 9.83
CA VAL A 56 -0.13 16.94 10.97
C VAL A 56 1.12 17.69 11.41
N LEU A 57 1.77 18.40 10.47
CA LEU A 57 2.94 19.24 10.75
C LEU A 57 2.56 20.61 11.33
N GLN A 58 1.30 21.03 11.21
CA GLN A 58 0.78 22.27 11.79
C GLN A 58 0.33 22.10 13.24
N ASP A 59 0.04 20.88 13.65
CA ASP A 59 -0.26 20.55 15.04
C ASP A 59 1.01 20.63 15.91
N ASN A 60 0.87 20.93 17.20
CA ASN A 60 1.96 20.97 18.20
C ASN A 60 2.59 19.58 18.51
N LEU A 61 2.49 18.63 17.59
CA LEU A 61 3.00 17.27 17.72
C LEU A 61 4.52 17.24 17.63
N ARG A 62 5.17 16.38 18.43
CA ARG A 62 6.63 16.26 18.46
C ARG A 62 7.10 14.81 18.29
N GLY A 63 8.19 14.65 17.55
CA GLY A 63 8.89 13.37 17.39
C GLY A 63 7.96 12.24 16.94
N ALA A 64 7.87 11.18 17.76
CA ALA A 64 7.07 9.99 17.46
C ALA A 64 5.57 10.28 17.22
N GLN A 65 5.03 11.36 17.78
CA GLN A 65 3.64 11.74 17.59
C GLN A 65 3.32 12.10 16.14
N ILE A 66 4.27 12.73 15.43
CA ILE A 66 4.13 13.06 14.01
C ILE A 66 4.01 11.77 13.20
N GLY A 67 4.90 10.79 13.47
CA GLY A 67 4.87 9.49 12.79
C GLY A 67 3.55 8.74 12.99
N ALA A 68 3.04 8.72 14.22
CA ALA A 68 1.76 8.08 14.55
C ALA A 68 0.58 8.77 13.86
N ALA A 69 0.56 10.11 13.80
CA ALA A 69 -0.49 10.85 13.12
C ALA A 69 -0.46 10.65 11.59
N ILE A 70 0.72 10.63 10.96
CA ILE A 70 0.88 10.28 9.55
C ILE A 70 0.38 8.84 9.29
N GLN A 71 0.75 7.89 10.15
CA GLN A 71 0.29 6.50 10.03
C GLN A 71 -1.23 6.40 10.13
N LYS A 72 -1.86 7.15 11.03
CA LYS A 72 -3.32 7.22 11.18
C LYS A 72 -3.98 7.72 9.90
N LEU A 73 -3.49 8.84 9.34
CA LEU A 73 -4.01 9.39 8.10
C LEU A 73 -3.91 8.40 6.92
N ARG A 74 -2.74 7.77 6.76
CA ARG A 74 -2.52 6.73 5.74
C ARG A 74 -3.50 5.57 5.90
N SER A 75 -3.71 5.12 7.13
CA SER A 75 -4.61 3.99 7.43
C SER A 75 -6.07 4.34 7.09
N GLN A 76 -6.50 5.57 7.38
CA GLN A 76 -7.84 6.06 7.03
C GLN A 76 -8.05 6.12 5.51
N ALA A 77 -7.06 6.64 4.77
CA ALA A 77 -7.12 6.72 3.32
C ALA A 77 -7.19 5.32 2.68
N VAL A 78 -6.34 4.38 3.12
CA VAL A 78 -6.36 2.99 2.64
C VAL A 78 -7.67 2.27 2.99
N ASN A 79 -8.24 2.53 4.18
CA ASN A 79 -9.53 1.93 4.54
C ASN A 79 -10.66 2.45 3.63
N SER A 80 -10.66 3.75 3.32
CA SER A 80 -11.62 4.36 2.39
C SER A 80 -11.45 3.78 0.98
N PHE A 81 -10.21 3.67 0.51
CA PHE A 81 -9.88 3.02 -0.77
C PHE A 81 -10.36 1.57 -0.81
N LYS A 82 -10.11 0.78 0.24
CA LYS A 82 -10.55 -0.62 0.32
C LYS A 82 -12.06 -0.75 0.14
N GLN A 83 -12.84 0.13 0.78
CA GLN A 83 -14.30 0.15 0.64
C GLN A 83 -14.74 0.45 -0.80
N GLN A 84 -14.01 1.31 -1.51
CA GLN A 84 -14.30 1.67 -2.89
C GLN A 84 -13.83 0.61 -3.90
N TYR A 85 -12.69 -0.02 -3.64
CA TYR A 85 -12.11 -1.04 -4.52
C TYR A 85 -12.99 -2.29 -4.64
N THR A 86 -13.69 -2.66 -3.56
CA THR A 86 -14.67 -3.77 -3.58
C THR A 86 -15.90 -3.50 -4.45
N LEU A 87 -16.19 -2.23 -4.78
CA LEU A 87 -17.33 -1.86 -5.62
C LEU A 87 -17.03 -1.90 -7.12
N LEU A 88 -15.80 -2.20 -7.53
CA LEU A 88 -15.45 -2.41 -8.94
C LEU A 88 -15.62 -3.90 -9.28
N PRO A 89 -16.50 -4.27 -10.23
CA PRO A 89 -16.63 -5.66 -10.65
C PRO A 89 -15.32 -6.16 -11.27
N SER A 90 -14.95 -7.40 -10.94
CA SER A 90 -13.93 -8.17 -11.64
C SER A 90 -14.31 -8.40 -13.09
#